data_AF-A0A9D1J236-F1
#
_entry.id   AF-A0A9D1J236-F1
#
_cell.length_a   1.000
_cell.length_b   1.000
_cell.length_c   1.000
_cell.angle_alpha   90.00
_cell.angle_beta   90.00
_cell.angle_gamma   90.00
#
_symmetry.space_group_name_H-M   'P 1'
#
loop_
_entity.id
_entity.type
_entity.pdbx_description
1 polymer ?
#
loop_
_entity_poly.entity_id
_entity_poly.type
_entity_poly.pdbx_seq_one_letter_code
_entity_poly.pdbx_strand_id
1 'polypeptide(L)'
;MRLYHVKPYKLLSLLEHSTGNLFLVTDGVCFSLKSRLAQLYAVKHLMERSEDGTVSAEIRCDSPRDKDLFLRNLSEKELLDTPDRTPSQAC
;
A
#
# COMPACT_ATOMS: atom_id res chain seq x y z
N MET A 1 -12.65 -10.00 3.60
CA MET A 1 -11.95 -8.70 3.41
C MET A 1 -10.48 -9.01 3.22
N ARG A 2 -9.81 -8.44 2.20
CA ARG A 2 -8.36 -8.65 1.97
C ARG A 2 -7.60 -7.43 2.46
N LEU A 3 -6.66 -7.66 3.38
CA LEU A 3 -5.71 -6.65 3.84
C LEU A 3 -4.43 -6.77 3.01
N TYR A 4 -3.91 -5.64 2.57
CA TYR A 4 -2.67 -5.57 1.81
C TYR A 4 -1.60 -4.90 2.66
N HIS A 5 -0.37 -5.41 2.60
CA HIS A 5 0.81 -4.68 3.03
C HIS A 5 1.19 -3.72 1.92
N VAL A 6 0.95 -2.43 2.15
CA VAL A 6 1.10 -1.41 1.13
C VAL A 6 2.32 -0.56 1.42
N LYS A 7 3.26 -0.55 0.48
CA LYS A 7 4.35 0.43 0.44
C LYS A 7 3.85 1.76 -0.14
N PRO A 8 4.07 2.91 0.52
CA PRO A 8 3.50 4.20 0.09
C PRO A 8 3.86 4.60 -1.35
N TYR A 9 5.09 4.36 -1.80
CA TYR A 9 5.51 4.66 -3.17
C TYR A 9 4.81 3.77 -4.21
N LYS A 10 4.58 2.50 -3.86
CA LYS A 10 3.93 1.53 -4.74
C LYS A 10 2.45 1.87 -4.89
N LEU A 11 1.81 2.33 -3.82
CA LEU A 11 0.45 2.86 -3.85
C LEU A 11 0.34 4.04 -4.81
N LEU A 12 1.23 5.04 -4.70
CA LEU A 12 1.28 6.20 -5.60
C LEU A 12 1.39 5.79 -7.07
N SER A 13 2.30 4.88 -7.38
CA SER A 13 2.49 4.38 -8.75
C SER A 13 1.25 3.68 -9.29
N LEU A 14 0.55 2.89 -8.47
CA LEU A 14 -0.70 2.23 -8.89
C LEU A 14 -1.84 3.23 -9.10
N LEU A 15 -1.91 4.27 -8.27
CA LEU A 15 -2.93 5.31 -8.38
C LEU A 15 -2.80 6.11 -9.68
N GLU A 16 -1.58 6.31 -10.19
CA GLU A 16 -1.34 6.98 -11.47
C GLU A 16 -1.90 6.19 -12.68
N HIS A 17 -2.06 4.88 -12.53
CA HIS A 17 -2.60 4.00 -13.58
C HIS A 17 -4.07 3.62 -13.35
N SER A 18 -4.64 4.05 -12.22
CA SER A 18 -6.02 3.79 -11.85
C SER A 18 -6.97 4.78 -12.51
N THR A 19 -8.19 4.33 -12.81
CA THR A 19 -9.17 5.14 -13.57
C THR A 19 -10.52 5.28 -12.88
N GLY A 20 -10.85 4.40 -11.94
CA GLY A 20 -12.09 4.40 -11.18
C GLY A 20 -11.97 5.06 -9.81
N ASN A 21 -13.05 4.97 -9.03
CA ASN A 21 -13.00 5.37 -7.63
C ASN A 21 -12.27 4.31 -6.82
N LEU A 22 -11.34 4.77 -5.98
CA LEU A 22 -10.63 3.95 -5.03
C LEU A 22 -10.81 4.50 -3.62
N PHE A 23 -10.94 3.57 -2.69
CA PHE A 23 -10.97 3.84 -1.27
C PHE A 23 -9.91 3.03 -0.56
N LEU A 24 -9.17 3.69 0.31
CA LEU A 24 -8.20 3.08 1.20
C LEU A 24 -8.76 3.12 2.62
N VAL A 25 -8.91 1.96 3.24
CA VAL A 25 -9.41 1.83 4.61
C VAL A 25 -8.29 1.31 5.50
N THR A 26 -7.94 2.06 6.53
CA THR A 26 -6.88 1.72 7.51
C THR A 26 -7.30 2.23 8.88
N ASP A 27 -7.15 1.41 9.93
CA ASP A 27 -7.46 1.75 11.32
C ASP A 27 -8.81 2.50 11.54
N GLY A 28 -9.85 2.09 10.81
CA GLY A 28 -11.18 2.71 10.88
C GLY A 28 -11.34 4.04 10.12
N VAL A 29 -10.28 4.53 9.48
CA VAL A 29 -10.32 5.71 8.59
C VAL A 29 -10.48 5.26 7.14
N CYS A 30 -11.38 5.92 6.41
CA CYS A 30 -11.62 5.67 4.99
C CYS A 30 -11.21 6.91 4.18
N PHE A 31 -10.23 6.75 3.28
CA PHE A 31 -9.77 7.79 2.37
C PHE A 31 -10.33 7.54 0.97
N SER A 32 -10.97 8.55 0.39
CA SER A 32 -11.29 8.55 -1.05
C SER A 32 -10.06 9.02 -1.84
N LEU A 33 -9.51 8.18 -2.71
CA LEU A 33 -8.29 8.45 -3.46
C LEU A 33 -8.54 9.11 -4.83
N LYS A 34 -9.70 9.79 -4.97
CA LYS A 34 -10.16 10.36 -6.25
C LYS A 34 -9.35 11.59 -6.70
N SER A 35 -8.81 12.37 -5.77
CA SER A 35 -8.03 13.58 -6.07
C SER A 35 -6.57 13.41 -5.69
N ARG A 36 -5.66 14.07 -6.42
CA ARG A 36 -4.23 14.02 -6.11
C ARG A 36 -3.93 14.50 -4.70
N LEU A 37 -4.66 15.50 -4.20
CA LEU A 37 -4.53 15.98 -2.82
C LEU A 37 -4.91 14.89 -1.81
N ALA A 38 -6.02 14.19 -2.01
CA ALA A 38 -6.45 13.11 -1.13
C ALA A 38 -5.48 11.91 -1.20
N GLN A 39 -4.92 11.61 -2.38
CA GLN A 39 -3.88 10.61 -2.55
C GLN A 39 -2.62 10.97 -1.76
N LEU A 40 -2.13 12.21 -1.88
CA LEU A 40 -0.96 12.68 -1.14
C LEU A 40 -1.20 12.70 0.37
N TYR A 41 -2.41 13.10 0.81
CA TYR A 41 -2.78 13.07 2.23
C TYR A 41 -2.83 11.65 2.78
N ALA A 42 -3.45 10.72 2.04
CA ALA A 42 -3.46 9.31 2.42
C ALA A 42 -2.04 8.74 2.52
N VAL A 43 -1.18 9.03 1.53
CA VAL A 43 0.24 8.60 1.55
C VAL A 43 0.99 9.18 2.75
N LYS A 44 0.85 10.48 3.02
CA LYS A 44 1.46 11.13 4.18
C LYS A 44 1.01 10.46 5.48
N HIS A 45 -0.30 10.24 5.63
CA HIS A 45 -0.89 9.57 6.79
C HIS A 45 -0.37 8.14 6.96
N LEU A 46 -0.22 7.39 5.86
CA LEU A 46 0.39 6.05 5.89
C LEU A 46 1.87 6.11 6.31
N MET A 47 2.64 7.07 5.79
CA MET A 47 4.05 7.23 6.14
C MET A 47 4.25 7.61 7.61
N GLU A 48 3.38 8.45 8.17
CA GLU A 48 3.45 8.85 9.58
C GLU A 48 3.11 7.71 10.54
N ARG A 49 2.38 6.69 10.08
CA ARG A 49 1.96 5.54 10.88
C ARG A 49 2.80 4.28 10.67
N SER A 50 3.72 4.31 9.72
CA SER A 50 4.50 3.15 9.35
C SER A 50 5.88 3.22 10.00
N GLU A 51 6.15 2.35 10.97
CA GLU A 51 7.50 2.20 11.54
C GLU A 51 8.46 1.54 10.53
N ASP A 52 7.94 0.67 9.65
CA ASP A 52 8.74 -0.19 8.77
C ASP A 52 8.62 0.18 7.28
N GLY A 53 7.91 1.26 6.97
CA GLY A 53 7.60 1.67 5.58
C GLY A 53 6.52 0.82 4.88
N THR A 54 5.81 -0.06 5.61
CA THR A 54 4.59 -0.75 5.15
C THR A 54 3.38 -0.47 6.05
N VAL A 55 2.19 -0.37 5.48
CA VAL A 55 0.93 -0.25 6.25
C VAL A 55 -0.07 -1.30 5.80
N SER A 56 -0.76 -1.88 6.77
CA SER A 56 -1.88 -2.78 6.52
C SER A 56 -3.12 -1.96 6.18
N ALA A 57 -3.63 -2.10 4.96
CA ALA A 57 -4.81 -1.39 4.51
C ALA A 57 -5.71 -2.27 3.63
N GLU A 58 -7.01 -2.02 3.70
CA GLU A 58 -7.99 -2.53 2.75
C GLU A 58 -8.09 -1.56 1.58
N ILE A 59 -8.09 -2.11 0.36
CA ILE A 59 -8.30 -1.33 -0.86
C ILE A 59 -9.62 -1.77 -1.49
N ARG A 60 -10.53 -0.81 -1.65
CA ARG A 60 -11.81 -1.00 -2.34
C ARG A 60 -11.78 -0.24 -3.65
N CYS A 61 -12.00 -0.96 -4.74
CA CYS A 61 -12.12 -0.39 -6.08
C CYS A 61 -13.51 -0.67 -6.62
N ASP A 62 -14.09 0.29 -7.33
CA ASP A 62 -15.36 0.07 -8.03
C ASP A 62 -15.15 -0.58 -9.40
N SER A 63 -14.03 -0.26 -10.06
CA SER A 63 -13.67 -0.74 -11.39
C SER A 63 -13.07 -2.16 -11.36
N PRO A 64 -13.56 -3.13 -12.15
CA PRO A 64 -12.96 -4.46 -12.24
C PRO A 64 -11.53 -4.43 -12.80
N ARG A 65 -11.21 -3.46 -13.67
CA ARG A 65 -9.85 -3.25 -14.18
C ARG A 65 -8.90 -2.82 -13.07
N ASP A 66 -9.34 -1.90 -12.22
CA ASP A 66 -8.52 -1.45 -11.09
C ASP A 66 -8.38 -2.55 -10.04
N LYS A 67 -9.42 -3.36 -9.81
CA LYS A 67 -9.30 -4.56 -8.95
C LYS A 67 -8.18 -5.48 -9.46
N ASP A 68 -8.15 -5.78 -10.75
CA ASP A 68 -7.13 -6.64 -11.35
C ASP A 68 -5.72 -6.00 -11.27
N LEU A 69 -5.61 -4.69 -11.55
CA LEU A 69 -4.36 -3.94 -11.41
C LEU A 69 -3.80 -4.06 -9.98
N PHE A 70 -4.62 -3.81 -8.97
CA PHE A 70 -4.20 -3.84 -7.57
C PHE A 70 -3.92 -5.27 -7.10
N LEU A 71 -4.72 -6.26 -7.49
CA LEU A 71 -4.50 -7.67 -7.15
C LEU A 71 -3.18 -8.23 -7.71
N ARG A 72 -2.82 -7.85 -8.94
CA ARG A 72 -1.56 -8.31 -9.57
C ARG A 72 -0.32 -7.70 -8.95
N ASN A 73 -0.44 -6.47 -8.45
CA ASN A 73 0.71 -5.69 -7.99
C ASN A 73 0.86 -5.70 -6.46
N LEU A 74 -0.23 -5.86 -5.72
CA LEU A 74 -0.24 -5.99 -4.27
C LEU A 74 -0.48 -7.45 -3.92
N SER A 75 0.59 -8.25 -4.03
CA SER A 75 0.58 -9.64 -3.59
C SER A 75 0.54 -9.70 -2.06
N GLU A 76 -0.24 -10.63 -1.53
CA GLU A 76 -0.39 -10.99 -0.11
C GLU A 76 0.91 -11.55 0.54
N LYS A 77 2.07 -11.39 -0.12
CA LYS A 77 3.38 -11.87 0.32
C LYS A 77 4.46 -10.80 0.10
N GLU A 78 4.78 -10.07 1.16
CA GLU A 78 6.16 -9.67 1.49
C GLU A 78 6.64 -10.45 2.73
N LEU A 79 6.33 -11.75 2.77
CA LEU A 79 6.97 -12.73 3.66
C LEU A 79 8.01 -13.47 2.81
N LEU A 80 9.29 -13.38 3.20
CA LEU A 80 10.52 -13.84 2.55
C LEU A 80 11.18 -12.88 1.55
N ASP A 81 11.74 -11.78 2.04
CA ASP A 81 13.09 -11.38 1.61
C ASP A 81 13.80 -10.58 2.71
N THR A 82 14.06 -11.23 3.85
CA THR A 82 15.19 -10.90 4.70
C THR A 82 16.21 -12.03 4.61
N PRO A 83 17.27 -11.93 3.80
CA PRO A 83 18.51 -12.55 4.18
C PRO A 83 19.10 -11.70 5.29
N ASP A 84 18.83 -12.16 6.51
CA ASP A 84 19.67 -12.04 7.68
C ASP A 84 21.14 -11.79 7.29
N ARG A 85 21.59 -10.54 7.41
CA ARG A 85 23.00 -10.16 7.39
C ARG A 85 23.28 -9.31 8.62
N THR A 86 23.44 -9.97 9.75
CA THR A 86 24.72 -9.95 10.46
C THR A 86 24.72 -10.99 11.58
N PRO A 87 25.81 -11.73 11.74
CA PRO A 87 26.65 -11.34 12.86
C PRO A 87 28.12 -11.15 12.46
N SER A 88 28.70 -10.17 13.13
CA SER A 88 30.10 -10.08 13.54
C SER A 88 30.95 -11.35 13.34
N GLN A 89 32.02 -11.23 12.55
CA GLN A 89 33.33 -11.84 12.80
C GLN A 89 34.31 -10.66 12.57
N ALA A 90 34.97 -10.08 13.57
CA ALA A 90 36.02 -10.66 14.41
C ALA A 90 37.06 -11.39 13.55
N CYS A 91 37.99 -10.59 13.00
CA CYS A 91 39.42 -10.87 12.79
C CYS A 91 40.11 -9.55 12.45
#